data_AF-A0A9E7TGI5-F1
#
_entry.id   AF-A0A9E7TGI5-F1
#
_cell.length_a   1.000
_cell.length_b   1.000
_cell.length_c   1.000
_cell.angle_alpha   90.00
_cell.angle_beta   90.00
_cell.angle_gamma   90.00
#
_symmetry.space_group_name_H-M   'P 1'
#
loop_
_entity.id
_entity.type
_entity.pdbx_description
1 polymer ?
#
loop_
_entity_poly.entity_id
_entity_poly.type
_entity_poly.pdbx_seq_one_letter_code
_entity_poly.pdbx_strand_id
1 'polypeptide(L)'
;MKEKPLKAADIAKISGLSEKEIKSVTEEYHEIVPCRKFGRVNLYEENAVSKITEIVRMKNEGKSRDEIYADSGRRPDKKSTHERVREKVRKESSGLPGKTRQPGKTAIIPDSSSVARTGKKESSERLKELAESRKNREDINNVDNIAAQALKTDRAIVRIEKLESEITSLKERIESDREIIRSHFEDIEKKLNIMSEWMEFFDGEREKIRDGIEESHLNRNYELDAIREGIEKSRLSHEDDIAKIKDEIEILKLPWLKRRKYL
;
A
#
# COMPACT_ATOMS: atom_id res chain seq x y z
N MET A 1 -12.34 5.07 6.79
CA MET A 1 -12.21 3.65 6.42
C MET A 1 -11.12 3.57 5.36
N LYS A 2 -10.10 2.70 5.51
CA LYS A 2 -9.05 2.56 4.48
C LYS A 2 -9.62 1.71 3.36
N GLU A 3 -9.80 2.29 2.18
CA GLU A 3 -10.32 1.60 0.99
C GLU A 3 -9.41 0.42 0.62
N LYS A 4 -10.01 -0.73 0.29
CA LYS A 4 -9.28 -1.95 -0.05
C LYS A 4 -8.67 -1.78 -1.45
N PRO A 5 -7.33 -1.91 -1.61
CA PRO A 5 -6.73 -1.81 -2.92
C PRO A 5 -7.19 -2.96 -3.83
N LEU A 6 -7.68 -2.63 -5.02
CA LEU A 6 -8.23 -3.57 -5.99
C LEU A 6 -7.18 -3.96 -7.03
N LYS A 7 -7.18 -5.22 -7.47
CA LYS A 7 -6.42 -5.66 -8.64
C LYS A 7 -7.22 -5.44 -9.91
N ALA A 8 -6.55 -5.44 -11.07
CA ALA A 8 -7.24 -5.38 -12.37
C ALA A 8 -8.31 -6.46 -12.54
N ALA A 9 -8.07 -7.67 -12.02
CA ALA A 9 -9.05 -8.76 -12.03
C ALA A 9 -10.29 -8.48 -11.17
N ASP A 10 -10.14 -7.75 -10.06
CA ASP A 10 -11.26 -7.39 -9.19
C ASP A 10 -12.08 -6.26 -9.83
N ILE A 11 -11.40 -5.28 -10.44
CA ILE A 11 -12.06 -4.23 -11.23
C ILE A 11 -12.86 -4.83 -12.39
N ALA A 12 -12.31 -5.84 -13.08
CA ALA A 12 -13.02 -6.54 -14.16
C ALA A 12 -14.33 -7.17 -13.68
N LYS A 13 -14.31 -7.83 -12.52
CA LYS A 13 -15.52 -8.42 -11.93
C LYS A 13 -16.57 -7.38 -11.56
N ILE A 14 -16.15 -6.23 -11.04
CA ILE A 14 -17.07 -5.18 -10.58
C ILE A 14 -17.63 -4.38 -11.77
N SER A 15 -16.80 -4.05 -12.76
CA SER A 15 -17.17 -3.21 -13.90
C SER A 15 -17.80 -3.98 -15.07
N GLY A 16 -17.64 -5.31 -15.12
CA GLY A 16 -18.06 -6.13 -16.26
C GLY A 16 -17.19 -5.98 -17.51
N LEU A 17 -16.07 -5.26 -17.42
CA LEU A 17 -15.11 -5.06 -18.50
C LEU A 17 -14.06 -6.17 -18.53
N SER A 18 -13.46 -6.43 -19.71
CA SER A 18 -12.40 -7.43 -19.81
C SER A 18 -11.11 -6.94 -19.15
N GLU A 19 -10.33 -7.85 -18.56
CA GLU A 19 -9.05 -7.50 -17.93
C GLU A 19 -8.06 -6.86 -18.93
N LYS A 20 -8.13 -7.24 -20.21
CA LYS A 20 -7.29 -6.70 -21.27
C LYS A 20 -7.63 -5.23 -21.57
N GLU A 21 -8.92 -4.89 -21.65
CA GLU A 21 -9.37 -3.51 -21.85
C GLU A 21 -8.98 -2.63 -20.67
N ILE A 22 -9.15 -3.13 -19.44
CA ILE A 22 -8.73 -2.41 -18.23
C ILE A 22 -7.23 -2.12 -18.27
N LYS A 23 -6.40 -3.13 -18.59
CA LYS A 23 -4.95 -2.94 -18.72
C LYS A 23 -4.60 -1.89 -19.76
N SER A 24 -5.17 -1.97 -20.96
CA SER A 24 -4.95 -0.99 -22.04
C SER A 24 -5.34 0.44 -21.61
N VAL A 25 -6.50 0.62 -20.97
CA VAL A 25 -6.96 1.91 -20.48
C VAL A 25 -6.05 2.43 -19.37
N THR A 26 -5.63 1.59 -18.43
CA THR A 26 -4.75 2.02 -17.33
C THR A 26 -3.33 2.36 -17.80
N GLU A 27 -2.84 1.72 -18.86
CA GLU A 27 -1.55 2.07 -19.49
C GLU A 27 -1.64 3.40 -20.23
N GLU A 28 -2.73 3.62 -20.97
CA GLU A 28 -2.96 4.83 -21.76
C GLU A 28 -3.25 6.07 -20.88
N TYR A 29 -3.97 5.86 -19.78
CA TYR A 29 -4.50 6.92 -18.89
C TYR A 29 -3.99 6.82 -17.44
N HIS A 30 -2.72 6.45 -17.26
CA HIS A 30 -2.09 6.27 -15.94
C HIS A 30 -2.12 7.53 -15.04
N GLU A 31 -2.25 8.73 -15.62
CA GLU A 31 -2.32 9.99 -14.89
C GLU A 31 -3.70 10.24 -14.25
N ILE A 32 -4.77 9.74 -14.87
CA ILE A 32 -6.16 9.87 -14.37
C ILE A 32 -6.43 8.79 -13.32
N VAL A 33 -5.92 7.59 -13.58
CA VAL A 33 -6.12 6.39 -12.76
C VAL A 33 -4.79 6.04 -12.08
N PRO A 34 -4.48 6.67 -10.93
CA PRO A 34 -3.24 6.38 -10.22
C PRO A 34 -3.21 4.91 -9.78
N CYS A 35 -2.03 4.29 -9.93
CA CYS A 35 -1.81 2.91 -9.54
C CYS A 35 -0.59 2.82 -8.62
N ARG A 36 -0.66 1.90 -7.66
CA ARG A 36 0.46 1.53 -6.80
C ARG A 36 1.00 0.18 -7.26
N LYS A 37 2.27 0.15 -7.67
CA LYS A 37 2.94 -1.10 -8.06
C LYS A 37 3.32 -1.89 -6.80
N PHE A 38 2.92 -3.15 -6.74
CA PHE A 38 3.31 -4.11 -5.70
C PHE A 38 3.88 -5.36 -6.36
N GLY A 39 5.21 -5.39 -6.51
CA GLY A 39 5.90 -6.43 -7.28
C GLY A 39 5.47 -6.42 -8.76
N ARG A 40 4.87 -7.53 -9.21
CA ARG A 40 4.36 -7.69 -10.59
C ARG A 40 2.91 -7.26 -10.77
N VAL A 41 2.24 -6.83 -9.70
CA VAL A 41 0.80 -6.54 -9.70
C VAL A 41 0.58 -5.04 -9.50
N ASN A 42 -0.28 -4.44 -10.32
CA ASN A 42 -0.75 -3.07 -10.12
C ASN A 42 -2.00 -3.10 -9.23
N LEU A 43 -1.97 -2.31 -8.16
CA LEU A 43 -3.08 -2.10 -7.25
C LEU A 43 -3.68 -0.72 -7.49
N TYR A 44 -5.00 -0.65 -7.46
CA TYR A 44 -5.77 0.55 -7.74
C TYR A 44 -6.68 0.87 -6.55
N GLU A 45 -7.07 2.13 -6.43
CA GLU A 45 -8.07 2.57 -5.46
C GLU A 45 -9.49 2.14 -5.89
N GLU A 46 -10.44 2.15 -4.97
CA GLU A 46 -11.84 1.79 -5.27
C GLU A 46 -12.47 2.76 -6.28
N ASN A 47 -12.11 4.04 -6.16
CA ASN A 47 -12.47 5.11 -7.11
C ASN A 47 -11.95 4.87 -8.55
N ALA A 48 -11.00 3.95 -8.75
CA ALA A 48 -10.52 3.61 -10.09
C ALA A 48 -11.60 2.93 -10.94
N VAL A 49 -12.53 2.19 -10.32
CA VAL A 49 -13.61 1.50 -11.05
C VAL A 49 -14.48 2.51 -11.79
N SER A 50 -14.93 3.56 -11.09
CA SER A 50 -15.75 4.63 -11.67
C SER A 50 -15.00 5.39 -12.76
N LYS A 51 -13.71 5.69 -12.56
CA LYS A 51 -12.91 6.40 -13.57
C LYS A 51 -12.67 5.55 -14.83
N ILE A 52 -12.33 4.27 -14.67
CA ILE A 52 -12.07 3.37 -15.80
C ILE A 52 -13.36 3.16 -16.60
N THR A 53 -14.49 2.94 -15.93
CA THR A 53 -15.79 2.79 -16.61
C THR A 53 -16.18 4.05 -17.37
N GLU A 54 -15.94 5.23 -16.79
CA GLU A 54 -16.20 6.50 -17.46
C GLU A 54 -15.28 6.74 -18.68
N ILE A 55 -13.99 6.43 -18.56
CA ILE A 55 -13.04 6.51 -19.69
C ILE A 55 -13.46 5.55 -20.82
N VAL A 56 -13.85 4.31 -20.49
CA VAL A 56 -14.32 3.34 -21.50
C VAL A 56 -15.61 3.82 -22.15
N ARG A 57 -16.55 4.38 -21.38
CA ARG A 57 -17.77 4.99 -21.94
C ARG A 57 -17.43 6.10 -22.94
N MET A 58 -16.56 7.03 -22.55
CA MET A 58 -16.13 8.14 -23.42
C MET A 58 -15.37 7.67 -24.66
N LYS A 59 -14.57 6.60 -24.53
CA LYS A 59 -13.87 5.97 -25.67
C LYS A 59 -14.85 5.33 -26.65
N ASN A 60 -15.91 4.70 -26.15
CA ASN A 60 -16.97 4.12 -26.97
C ASN A 60 -17.85 5.20 -27.64
N GLU A 61 -17.98 6.37 -27.01
CA GLU A 61 -18.60 7.57 -27.60
C GLU A 61 -17.73 8.23 -28.69
N GLY A 62 -16.49 7.76 -28.89
CA GLY A 62 -15.57 8.28 -29.91
C GLY A 62 -14.87 9.59 -29.51
N LYS A 63 -14.89 9.96 -28.22
CA LYS A 63 -14.18 11.16 -27.75
C LYS A 63 -12.66 11.00 -27.91
N SER A 64 -12.00 12.09 -28.26
CA SER A 64 -10.56 12.12 -28.39
C SER A 64 -9.87 12.03 -27.02
N ARG A 65 -8.61 11.57 -27.01
CA ARG A 65 -7.81 11.41 -25.79
C ARG A 65 -7.75 12.71 -24.96
N ASP A 66 -7.60 13.86 -25.62
CA ASP A 66 -7.48 15.16 -24.96
C ASP A 66 -8.80 15.62 -24.30
N GLU A 67 -9.94 15.29 -24.89
CA GLU A 67 -11.27 15.56 -24.32
C GLU A 67 -11.52 14.69 -23.08
N ILE A 68 -11.09 13.43 -23.11
CA ILE A 68 -11.17 12.53 -21.95
C ILE A 68 -10.36 13.08 -20.77
N TYR A 69 -9.18 13.65 -20.99
CA TYR A 69 -8.39 14.32 -19.94
C TYR A 69 -9.03 15.60 -19.43
N ALA A 70 -9.75 16.33 -20.28
CA ALA A 70 -10.46 17.54 -19.90
C ALA A 70 -11.66 17.23 -18.98
N ASP A 71 -12.45 16.21 -19.35
CA ASP A 71 -13.65 15.81 -18.61
C ASP A 71 -13.29 15.11 -17.28
N SER A 72 -12.21 14.33 -17.25
CA SER A 72 -11.76 13.59 -16.05
C SER A 72 -10.93 14.42 -15.04
N GLY A 73 -10.78 15.72 -15.27
CA GLY A 73 -10.27 16.68 -14.28
C GLY A 73 -8.76 16.69 -14.05
N ARG A 74 -7.97 15.95 -14.84
CA ARG A 74 -6.50 16.04 -14.82
C ARG A 74 -6.00 16.23 -16.24
N ARG A 75 -5.75 17.50 -16.62
CA ARG A 75 -4.88 17.76 -17.76
C ARG A 75 -3.49 17.21 -17.43
N PRO A 76 -2.75 16.62 -18.39
CA PRO A 76 -1.32 16.42 -18.21
C PRO A 76 -0.72 17.78 -17.89
N ASP A 77 -0.15 17.92 -16.70
CA ASP A 77 0.47 19.16 -16.26
C ASP A 77 1.47 19.58 -17.34
N LYS A 78 1.18 20.67 -18.04
CA LYS A 78 2.20 21.38 -18.82
C LYS A 78 3.31 21.69 -17.82
N LYS A 79 4.41 20.92 -17.87
CA LYS A 79 5.65 21.03 -17.08
C LYS A 79 5.62 22.20 -16.09
N SER A 80 5.48 21.85 -14.81
CA SER A 80 5.51 22.80 -13.68
C SER A 80 6.56 23.90 -13.88
N THR A 81 6.21 25.13 -13.52
CA THR A 81 7.12 26.30 -13.54
C THR A 81 8.44 26.02 -12.82
N HIS A 82 8.42 25.15 -11.79
CA HIS A 82 9.62 24.73 -11.08
C HIS A 82 10.54 23.81 -11.92
N GLU A 83 9.96 23.00 -12.80
CA GLU A 83 10.69 22.13 -13.73
C GLU A 83 11.26 22.93 -14.91
N ARG A 84 10.53 23.93 -15.42
CA ARG A 84 11.05 24.92 -16.39
C ARG A 84 12.21 25.73 -15.85
N VAL A 85 12.18 26.12 -14.57
CA VAL A 85 13.30 26.82 -13.91
C VAL A 85 14.51 25.89 -13.76
N ARG A 86 14.31 24.62 -13.38
CA ARG A 86 15.42 23.64 -13.33
C ARG A 86 15.99 23.32 -14.71
N GLU A 87 15.16 23.27 -15.76
CA GLU A 87 15.60 23.05 -17.14
C GLU A 87 16.37 24.27 -17.69
N LYS A 88 15.99 25.51 -17.32
CA LYS A 88 16.77 26.74 -17.61
C LYS A 88 18.12 26.74 -16.90
N VAL A 89 18.16 26.43 -15.59
CA VAL A 89 19.41 26.36 -14.81
C VAL A 89 20.34 25.28 -15.37
N ARG A 90 19.79 24.14 -15.83
CA ARG A 90 20.58 23.06 -16.44
C ARG A 90 21.16 23.47 -17.81
N LYS A 91 20.41 24.25 -18.60
CA LYS A 91 20.88 24.83 -19.88
C LYS A 91 21.96 25.89 -19.67
N GLU A 92 21.81 26.76 -18.68
CA GLU A 92 22.80 27.79 -18.31
C GLU A 92 24.08 27.18 -17.71
N SER A 93 23.98 26.07 -16.97
CA SER A 93 25.16 25.35 -16.45
C SER A 93 25.95 24.54 -17.47
N SER A 94 25.44 24.40 -18.71
CA SER A 94 26.10 23.66 -19.80
C SER A 94 26.82 24.54 -20.83
N GLY A 95 26.78 25.87 -20.65
CA GLY A 95 27.52 26.82 -21.49
C GLY A 95 28.91 27.09 -20.93
N LEU A 96 29.91 26.38 -21.44
CA LEU A 96 31.34 26.73 -21.30
C LEU A 96 31.58 28.18 -21.76
N PRO A 97 32.03 29.12 -20.90
CA PRO A 97 32.61 30.36 -21.40
C PRO A 97 34.04 30.07 -21.85
N GLY A 98 34.23 30.06 -23.17
CA GLY A 98 35.53 30.01 -23.80
C GLY A 98 36.42 31.18 -23.38
N LYS A 99 37.70 30.85 -23.17
CA LYS A 99 38.83 31.76 -22.96
C LYS A 99 38.80 32.97 -23.91
N THR A 100 39.09 34.17 -23.38
CA THR A 100 39.96 35.11 -24.12
C THR A 100 40.78 36.01 -23.18
N ARG A 101 42.09 35.74 -23.28
CA ARG A 101 43.32 36.45 -22.90
C ARG A 101 43.34 38.00 -22.90
N GLN A 102 44.17 38.51 -21.96
CA GLN A 102 45.31 39.46 -22.12
C GLN A 102 45.10 40.99 -21.89
N PRO A 103 46.18 41.76 -21.58
CA PRO A 103 46.28 42.67 -20.42
C PRO A 103 46.64 44.13 -20.78
N GLY A 104 46.71 45.03 -19.79
CA GLY A 104 47.39 46.32 -19.98
C GLY A 104 47.20 47.38 -18.88
N LYS A 105 48.34 47.79 -18.32
CA LYS A 105 48.81 49.17 -18.07
C LYS A 105 48.31 50.02 -16.87
N THR A 106 49.35 50.39 -16.10
CA THR A 106 49.76 51.71 -15.57
C THR A 106 49.18 52.26 -14.26
N ALA A 107 50.14 52.53 -13.38
CA ALA A 107 50.08 53.28 -12.13
C ALA A 107 49.72 54.75 -12.33
N ILE A 108 49.02 55.34 -11.35
CA ILE A 108 49.13 56.77 -10.99
C ILE A 108 49.03 56.91 -9.47
N ILE A 109 50.10 57.45 -8.89
CA ILE A 109 50.21 58.00 -7.53
C ILE A 109 49.60 59.41 -7.55
N PRO A 110 48.90 59.88 -6.51
CA PRO A 110 48.82 61.31 -6.23
C PRO A 110 49.79 61.67 -5.10
N ASP A 111 50.77 62.47 -5.49
CA ASP A 111 51.66 63.24 -4.63
C ASP A 111 50.98 64.57 -4.33
N SER A 112 50.92 64.97 -3.05
CA SER A 112 50.70 66.37 -2.68
C SER A 112 51.24 66.66 -1.29
N SER A 113 52.49 67.11 -1.30
CA SER A 113 52.99 68.34 -0.69
C SER A 113 52.68 68.64 0.78
N SER A 114 53.81 68.77 1.47
CA SER A 114 54.04 69.41 2.75
C SER A 114 53.53 70.86 2.83
N VAL A 115 52.86 71.18 3.94
CA VAL A 115 52.90 72.52 4.54
C VAL A 115 53.19 72.35 6.03
N ALA A 116 54.44 72.64 6.40
CA ALA A 116 54.86 72.78 7.79
C ALA A 116 54.43 74.16 8.29
N ARG A 117 53.66 74.23 9.38
CA ARG A 117 53.56 75.43 10.23
C ARG A 117 53.26 75.03 11.68
N THR A 118 54.26 75.30 12.53
CA THR A 118 54.16 75.85 13.90
C THR A 118 53.03 75.34 14.81
N GLY A 119 53.37 74.58 15.84
CA GLY A 119 52.44 74.29 16.94
C GLY A 119 52.88 73.16 17.88
N LYS A 120 54.10 73.23 18.44
CA LYS A 120 54.70 72.17 19.28
C LYS A 120 54.06 72.00 20.67
N LYS A 121 52.83 72.49 20.90
CA LYS A 121 52.07 72.29 22.15
C LYS A 121 50.61 71.84 21.96
N GLU A 122 50.03 71.93 20.76
CA GLU A 122 48.65 71.47 20.47
C GLU A 122 48.58 70.02 19.95
N SER A 123 49.71 69.43 19.54
CA SER A 123 49.74 68.06 18.99
C SER A 123 49.41 66.97 20.02
N SER A 124 49.68 67.24 21.29
CA SER A 124 49.32 66.36 22.41
C SER A 124 47.80 66.34 22.65
N GLU A 125 47.16 67.51 22.61
CA GLU A 125 45.70 67.64 22.79
C GLU A 125 44.95 67.11 21.59
N ARG A 126 45.38 67.39 20.35
CA ARG A 126 44.77 66.79 19.14
C ARG A 126 44.90 65.28 19.07
N LEU A 127 46.01 64.71 19.56
CA LEU A 127 46.17 63.24 19.64
C LEU A 127 45.28 62.61 20.70
N LYS A 128 45.08 63.28 21.85
CA LYS A 128 44.12 62.86 22.88
C LYS A 128 42.69 62.97 22.38
N GLU A 129 42.34 64.05 21.70
CA GLU A 129 41.01 64.28 21.12
C GLU A 129 40.68 63.29 19.99
N LEU A 130 41.68 62.89 19.18
CA LEU A 130 41.56 61.79 18.21
C LEU A 130 41.43 60.42 18.87
N ALA A 131 42.14 60.17 19.97
CA ALA A 131 42.02 58.93 20.73
C ALA A 131 40.65 58.81 21.41
N GLU A 132 40.14 59.91 21.98
CA GLU A 132 38.80 60.00 22.56
C GLU A 132 37.70 59.89 21.48
N SER A 133 37.90 60.51 20.30
CA SER A 133 37.00 60.34 19.16
C SER A 133 37.00 58.91 18.59
N ARG A 134 38.15 58.21 18.60
CA ARG A 134 38.22 56.79 18.23
C ARG A 134 37.51 55.91 19.25
N LYS A 135 37.73 56.16 20.55
CA LYS A 135 37.07 55.44 21.63
C LYS A 135 35.55 55.60 21.58
N ASN A 136 35.07 56.82 21.37
CA ASN A 136 33.64 57.10 21.17
C ASN A 136 33.07 56.40 19.91
N ARG A 137 33.83 56.31 18.81
CA ARG A 137 33.41 55.54 17.62
C ARG A 137 33.36 54.03 17.88
N GLU A 138 34.32 53.49 18.61
CA GLU A 138 34.34 52.08 18.99
C GLU A 138 33.17 51.74 19.92
N ASP A 139 32.86 52.62 20.87
CA ASP A 139 31.72 52.47 21.78
C ASP A 139 30.38 52.53 21.03
N ILE A 140 30.20 53.46 20.07
CA ILE A 140 29.01 53.52 19.21
C ILE A 140 28.87 52.24 18.36
N ASN A 141 29.96 51.77 17.75
CA ASN A 141 29.95 50.53 16.96
C ASN A 141 29.62 49.30 17.84
N ASN A 142 30.07 49.28 19.09
CA ASN A 142 29.75 48.21 20.04
C ASN A 142 28.27 48.23 20.43
N VAL A 143 27.69 49.41 20.65
CA VAL A 143 26.25 49.57 20.93
C VAL A 143 25.40 49.09 19.74
N ASP A 144 25.77 49.47 18.51
CA ASP A 144 25.08 49.01 17.31
C ASP A 144 25.19 47.50 17.11
N ASN A 145 26.35 46.90 17.41
CA ASN A 145 26.53 45.46 17.38
C ASN A 145 25.68 44.73 18.44
N ILE A 146 25.54 45.30 19.64
CA ILE A 146 24.68 44.76 20.70
C ILE A 146 23.21 44.84 20.30
N ALA A 147 22.76 45.97 19.75
CA ALA A 147 21.40 46.13 19.24
C ALA A 147 21.10 45.15 18.10
N ALA A 148 22.05 44.97 17.17
CA ALA A 148 21.92 44.01 16.08
C ALA A 148 21.90 42.55 16.57
N GLN A 149 22.64 42.22 17.65
CA GLN A 149 22.56 40.91 18.29
C GLN A 149 21.22 40.70 19.00
N ALA A 150 20.70 41.70 19.72
CA ALA A 150 19.39 41.65 20.37
C ALA A 150 18.26 41.38 19.36
N LEU A 151 18.27 42.07 18.21
CA LEU A 151 17.29 41.81 17.14
C LEU A 151 17.40 40.39 16.56
N LYS A 152 18.62 39.83 16.49
CA LYS A 152 18.83 38.45 16.05
C LYS A 152 18.31 37.45 17.09
N THR A 153 18.50 37.72 18.38
CA THR A 153 17.97 36.86 19.46
C THR A 153 16.45 36.91 19.48
N ASP A 154 15.83 38.07 19.35
CA ASP A 154 14.37 38.20 19.31
C ASP A 154 13.76 37.45 18.12
N ARG A 155 14.39 37.56 16.95
CA ARG A 155 13.98 36.79 15.77
C ARG A 155 14.14 35.28 15.96
N ALA A 156 15.17 34.86 16.68
CA ALA A 156 15.36 33.45 17.02
C ALA A 156 14.28 32.96 18.00
N ILE A 157 13.94 33.75 19.02
CA ILE A 157 12.87 33.45 19.99
C ILE A 157 11.53 33.25 19.28
N VAL A 158 11.11 34.20 18.44
CA VAL A 158 9.85 34.08 17.69
C VAL A 158 9.83 32.83 16.79
N ARG A 159 10.98 32.46 16.21
CA ARG A 159 11.08 31.24 15.41
C ARG A 159 10.99 29.98 16.28
N ILE A 160 11.59 29.98 17.47
CA ILE A 160 11.51 28.88 18.42
C ILE A 160 10.06 28.70 18.88
N GLU A 161 9.38 29.77 19.30
CA GLU A 161 7.97 29.73 19.70
C GLU A 161 7.08 29.17 18.59
N LYS A 162 7.32 29.59 17.34
CA LYS A 162 6.61 29.03 16.19
C LYS A 162 6.87 27.52 16.03
N LEU A 163 8.13 27.09 16.11
CA LEU A 163 8.47 25.66 16.01
C LEU A 163 7.88 24.84 17.17
N GLU A 164 7.82 25.39 18.38
CA GLU A 164 7.19 24.75 19.53
C GLU A 164 5.67 24.61 19.33
N SER A 165 5.00 25.61 18.76
CA SER A 165 3.59 25.53 18.37
C SER A 165 3.35 24.47 17.28
N GLU A 166 4.25 24.35 16.30
CA GLU A 166 4.16 23.32 15.26
C GLU A 166 4.37 21.92 15.85
N ILE A 167 5.37 21.75 16.74
CA ILE A 167 5.66 20.47 17.41
C ILE A 167 4.48 20.03 18.29
N THR A 168 3.87 20.94 19.04
CA THR A 168 2.70 20.63 19.88
C THR A 168 1.51 20.21 19.01
N SER A 169 1.22 20.94 17.93
CA SER A 169 0.15 20.58 17.00
C SER A 169 0.39 19.21 16.32
N LEU A 170 1.64 18.88 15.99
CA LEU A 170 2.02 17.58 15.42
C LEU A 170 1.86 16.46 16.45
N LYS A 171 2.23 16.69 17.71
CA LYS A 171 2.02 15.73 18.79
C LYS A 171 0.54 15.43 19.00
N GLU A 172 -0.31 16.44 19.01
CA GLU A 172 -1.77 16.26 19.13
C GLU A 172 -2.34 15.45 17.96
N ARG A 173 -1.91 15.74 16.72
CA ARG A 173 -2.31 14.95 15.54
C ARG A 173 -1.86 13.49 15.66
N ILE A 174 -0.62 13.25 16.07
CA ILE A 174 -0.10 11.89 16.26
C ILE A 174 -0.89 11.14 17.33
N GLU A 175 -1.25 11.79 18.44
CA GLU A 175 -2.02 11.13 19.49
C GLU A 175 -3.46 10.87 19.05
N SER A 176 -4.08 11.79 18.32
CA SER A 176 -5.38 11.55 17.68
C SER A 176 -5.34 10.37 16.70
N ASP A 177 -4.30 10.30 15.86
CA ASP A 177 -4.13 9.19 14.91
C ASP A 177 -3.90 7.86 15.64
N ARG A 178 -3.14 7.87 16.74
CA ARG A 178 -2.93 6.69 17.59
C ARG A 178 -4.24 6.20 18.19
N GLU A 179 -5.09 7.10 18.67
CA GLU A 179 -6.36 6.75 19.26
C GLU A 179 -7.31 6.13 18.22
N ILE A 180 -7.38 6.71 17.02
CA ILE A 180 -8.14 6.14 15.89
C ILE A 180 -7.62 4.74 15.55
N ILE A 181 -6.29 4.56 15.52
CA ILE A 181 -5.68 3.26 15.25
C ILE A 181 -6.03 2.24 16.34
N ARG A 182 -5.94 2.60 17.63
CA ARG A 182 -6.34 1.72 18.75
C ARG A 182 -7.80 1.30 18.63
N SER A 183 -8.71 2.24 18.41
CA SER A 183 -10.13 1.94 18.22
C SER A 183 -10.38 0.98 17.06
N HIS A 184 -9.69 1.17 15.92
CA HIS A 184 -9.79 0.24 14.80
C HIS A 184 -9.26 -1.17 15.13
N PHE A 185 -8.19 -1.28 15.93
CA PHE A 185 -7.67 -2.57 16.36
C PHE A 185 -8.65 -3.29 17.28
N GLU A 186 -9.26 -2.60 18.23
CA GLU A 186 -10.31 -3.17 19.10
C GLU A 186 -11.50 -3.68 18.29
N ASP A 187 -11.93 -2.94 17.27
CA ASP A 187 -13.02 -3.37 16.39
C ASP A 187 -12.64 -4.61 15.54
N ILE A 188 -11.38 -4.72 15.13
CA ILE A 188 -10.86 -5.90 14.43
C ILE A 188 -10.82 -7.09 15.38
N GLU A 189 -10.33 -6.92 16.61
CA GLU A 189 -10.29 -7.98 17.61
C GLU A 189 -11.69 -8.51 17.95
N LYS A 190 -12.69 -7.64 18.10
CA LYS A 190 -14.10 -8.04 18.28
C LYS A 190 -14.60 -8.89 17.12
N LYS A 191 -14.32 -8.48 15.87
CA LYS A 191 -14.71 -9.25 14.68
C LYS A 191 -14.02 -10.60 14.61
N LEU A 192 -12.73 -10.66 14.96
CA LEU A 192 -11.98 -11.91 15.01
C LEU A 192 -12.53 -12.84 16.10
N ASN A 193 -12.89 -12.30 17.27
CA ASN A 193 -13.50 -13.10 18.33
C ASN A 193 -14.82 -13.72 17.88
N ILE A 194 -15.70 -12.93 17.24
CA ILE A 194 -16.93 -13.45 16.65
C ILE A 194 -16.62 -14.54 15.63
N MET A 195 -15.67 -14.31 14.71
CA MET A 195 -15.29 -15.34 13.73
C MET A 195 -14.78 -16.62 14.39
N SER A 196 -14.02 -16.54 15.49
CA SER A 196 -13.58 -17.71 16.25
C SER A 196 -14.75 -18.48 16.85
N GLU A 197 -15.71 -17.79 17.47
CA GLU A 197 -16.93 -18.42 18.00
C GLU A 197 -17.73 -19.14 16.89
N TRP A 198 -17.84 -18.53 15.70
CA TRP A 198 -18.47 -19.18 14.55
C TRP A 198 -17.70 -20.39 14.04
N MET A 199 -16.36 -20.33 14.01
CA MET A 199 -15.54 -21.49 13.62
C MET A 199 -15.72 -22.64 14.60
N GLU A 200 -15.71 -22.37 15.91
CA GLU A 200 -15.97 -23.37 16.94
C GLU A 200 -17.37 -23.98 16.83
N PHE A 201 -18.38 -23.15 16.57
CA PHE A 201 -19.74 -23.61 16.31
C PHE A 201 -19.80 -24.59 15.12
N PHE A 202 -19.22 -24.21 13.97
CA PHE A 202 -19.25 -25.04 12.77
C PHE A 202 -18.40 -26.30 12.90
N ASP A 203 -17.26 -26.24 13.58
CA ASP A 203 -16.45 -27.42 13.83
C ASP A 203 -17.18 -28.40 14.75
N GLY A 204 -17.91 -27.91 15.76
CA GLY A 204 -18.79 -28.73 16.59
C GLY A 204 -19.96 -29.35 15.83
N GLU A 205 -20.61 -28.61 14.92
CA GLU A 205 -21.66 -29.17 14.05
C GLU A 205 -21.11 -30.23 13.09
N ARG A 206 -19.93 -29.98 12.50
CA ARG A 206 -19.27 -30.95 11.62
C ARG A 206 -18.88 -32.23 12.35
N GLU A 207 -18.44 -32.12 13.59
CA GLU A 207 -18.13 -33.28 14.43
C GLU A 207 -19.38 -34.11 14.71
N LYS A 208 -20.49 -33.48 15.10
CA LYS A 208 -21.77 -34.19 15.28
C LYS A 208 -22.26 -34.90 14.01
N ILE A 209 -22.11 -34.26 12.85
CA ILE A 209 -22.49 -34.86 11.56
C ILE A 209 -21.61 -36.08 11.28
N ARG A 210 -20.30 -35.97 11.49
CA ARG A 210 -19.35 -37.07 11.32
C ARG A 210 -19.68 -38.24 12.25
N ASP A 211 -19.89 -37.97 13.53
CA ASP A 211 -20.23 -39.00 14.51
C ASP A 211 -21.56 -39.69 14.16
N GLY A 212 -22.57 -38.92 13.75
CA GLY A 212 -23.85 -39.47 13.30
C GLY A 212 -23.76 -40.31 12.02
N ILE A 213 -22.87 -39.93 11.09
CA ILE A 213 -22.58 -40.72 9.88
C ILE A 213 -21.89 -42.04 10.27
N GLU A 214 -20.88 -41.99 11.16
CA GLU A 214 -20.18 -43.18 11.64
C GLU A 214 -21.12 -44.14 12.37
N GLU A 215 -21.97 -43.63 13.26
CA GLU A 215 -22.98 -44.43 13.98
C GLU A 215 -24.00 -45.04 13.02
N SER A 216 -24.46 -44.29 12.01
CA SER A 216 -25.35 -44.81 10.97
C SER A 216 -24.69 -45.91 10.14
N HIS A 217 -23.41 -45.76 9.77
CA HIS A 217 -22.67 -46.79 9.05
C HIS A 217 -22.44 -48.04 9.89
N LEU A 218 -22.12 -47.89 11.18
CA LEU A 218 -21.99 -49.00 12.12
C LEU A 218 -23.32 -49.77 12.22
N ASN A 219 -24.43 -49.07 12.45
CA ASN A 219 -25.75 -49.71 12.56
C ASN A 219 -26.15 -50.43 11.26
N ARG A 220 -25.92 -49.80 10.11
CA ARG A 220 -26.18 -50.41 8.81
C ARG A 220 -25.34 -51.67 8.55
N ASN A 221 -24.08 -51.68 8.99
CA ASN A 221 -23.22 -52.85 8.85
C ASN A 221 -23.74 -54.02 9.71
N TYR A 222 -24.17 -53.75 10.95
CA TYR A 222 -24.80 -54.78 11.80
C TYR A 222 -26.07 -55.37 11.16
N GLU A 223 -26.93 -54.54 10.57
CA GLU A 223 -28.12 -55.01 9.85
C GLU A 223 -27.76 -55.88 8.64
N LEU A 224 -26.76 -55.47 7.86
CA LEU A 224 -26.29 -56.23 6.70
C LEU A 224 -25.67 -57.57 7.11
N ASP A 225 -24.91 -57.62 8.20
CA ASP A 225 -24.32 -58.85 8.72
C ASP A 225 -25.41 -59.81 9.24
N ALA A 226 -26.43 -59.30 9.93
CA ALA A 226 -27.59 -60.09 10.36
C ALA A 226 -28.37 -60.68 9.16
N ILE A 227 -28.58 -59.89 8.10
CA ILE A 227 -29.20 -60.37 6.86
C ILE A 227 -28.32 -61.45 6.21
N ARG A 228 -27.00 -61.24 6.14
CA ARG A 228 -26.07 -62.21 5.57
C ARG A 228 -26.12 -63.54 6.31
N GLU A 229 -26.09 -63.53 7.64
CA GLU A 229 -26.23 -64.75 8.45
C GLU A 229 -27.57 -65.45 8.20
N GLY A 230 -28.67 -64.69 8.07
CA GLY A 230 -29.98 -65.25 7.77
C GLY A 230 -30.04 -65.95 6.41
N ILE A 231 -29.40 -65.35 5.39
CA ILE A 231 -29.26 -65.94 4.05
C ILE A 231 -28.41 -67.20 4.11
N GLU A 232 -27.27 -67.19 4.81
CA GLU A 232 -26.40 -68.37 4.94
C GLU A 232 -27.10 -69.53 5.65
N LYS A 233 -27.82 -69.25 6.74
CA LYS A 233 -28.65 -70.27 7.44
C LYS A 233 -29.72 -70.85 6.53
N SER A 234 -30.41 -70.00 5.76
CA SER A 234 -31.42 -70.45 4.79
C SER A 234 -30.79 -71.28 3.66
N ARG A 235 -29.60 -70.90 3.19
CA ARG A 235 -28.86 -71.65 2.17
C ARG A 235 -28.47 -73.04 2.66
N LEU A 236 -27.95 -73.16 3.88
CA LEU A 236 -27.65 -74.46 4.48
C LEU A 236 -28.90 -75.35 4.55
N SER A 237 -30.03 -74.81 5.02
CA SER A 237 -31.29 -75.55 5.08
C SER A 237 -31.73 -76.05 3.70
N HIS A 238 -31.61 -75.22 2.66
CA HIS A 238 -31.94 -75.62 1.30
C HIS A 238 -30.95 -76.65 0.73
N GLU A 239 -29.66 -76.58 1.08
CA GLU A 239 -28.66 -77.58 0.70
C GLU A 239 -29.00 -78.95 1.31
N ASP A 240 -29.44 -78.99 2.56
CA ASP A 240 -29.92 -80.20 3.25
C ASP A 240 -31.18 -80.77 2.59
N ASP A 241 -32.17 -79.92 2.27
CA ASP A 241 -33.39 -80.32 1.57
C ASP A 241 -33.06 -80.90 0.18
N ILE A 242 -32.13 -80.27 -0.55
CA ILE A 242 -31.67 -80.75 -1.86
C ILE A 242 -30.96 -82.09 -1.73
N ALA A 243 -30.13 -82.28 -0.69
CA ALA A 243 -29.47 -83.55 -0.43
C ALA A 243 -30.50 -84.67 -0.18
N LYS A 244 -31.52 -84.41 0.64
CA LYS A 244 -32.59 -85.35 0.91
C LYS A 244 -33.39 -85.71 -0.36
N ILE A 245 -33.72 -84.73 -1.19
CA ILE A 245 -34.40 -84.96 -2.48
C ILE A 245 -33.54 -85.82 -3.41
N LYS A 246 -32.22 -85.58 -3.46
CA LYS A 246 -31.30 -86.39 -4.26
C LYS A 246 -31.29 -87.85 -3.80
N ASP A 247 -31.24 -88.10 -2.50
CA ASP A 247 -31.30 -89.44 -1.92
C ASP A 247 -32.62 -90.14 -2.26
N GLU A 248 -33.76 -89.44 -2.12
CA GLU A 248 -35.07 -89.96 -2.51
C GLU A 248 -35.14 -90.32 -4.01
N ILE A 249 -34.60 -89.47 -4.88
CA ILE A 249 -34.51 -89.74 -6.32
C ILE A 249 -33.63 -90.96 -6.60
N GLU A 250 -32.52 -91.14 -5.89
CA GLU A 250 -31.63 -92.29 -6.06
C GLU A 250 -32.31 -93.60 -5.66
N ILE A 251 -33.05 -93.60 -4.55
CA ILE A 251 -33.88 -94.74 -4.12
C ILE A 251 -34.92 -95.08 -5.20
N LEU A 252 -35.60 -94.08 -5.76
CA LEU A 252 -36.62 -94.28 -6.80
C LEU A 252 -36.05 -94.75 -8.15
N LYS A 253 -34.77 -94.50 -8.44
CA LYS A 253 -34.09 -95.04 -9.64
C LYS A 253 -33.85 -96.55 -9.56
N LEU A 254 -33.70 -97.13 -8.35
CA LEU A 254 -33.33 -98.54 -8.16
C LEU A 254 -34.35 -99.55 -8.73
N PRO A 255 -35.68 -99.38 -8.56
CA PRO A 255 -36.67 -100.29 -9.15
C PRO A 255 -36.72 -100.22 -10.68
N TRP A 256 -36.55 -99.02 -11.26
CA TRP A 256 -36.58 -98.83 -12.71
C TRP A 256 -35.35 -99.44 -13.41
N LEU A 257 -34.17 -99.31 -12.78
CA LEU A 257 -32.93 -99.97 -13.23
C LEU A 257 -33.00 -101.49 -13.11
N LYS A 258 -33.66 -102.03 -12.07
CA LYS A 258 -33.86 -103.48 -11.92
C LYS A 258 -34.78 -104.06 -13.01
N ARG A 259 -35.85 -103.36 -13.42
CA ARG A 259 -36.75 -103.82 -14.50
C ARG A 259 -36.08 -103.83 -15.88
N ARG A 260 -35.13 -102.92 -16.13
CA ARG A 260 -34.41 -102.83 -17.41
C ARG A 260 -33.41 -103.98 -17.65
N LYS A 261 -33.07 -104.77 -16.63
CA LYS A 261 -32.22 -105.98 -16.78
C LYS A 261 -32.99 -107.23 -17.23
N TYR A 262 -34.32 -107.18 -17.25
CA TYR A 262 -35.18 -108.32 -17.61
C TYR A 262 -36.01 -108.08 -18.89
N LEU A 263 -35.70 -107.01 -19.62
CA LEU A 263 -36.14 -106.73 -20.99
C LEU A 263 -34.93 -106.82 -21.90
#